data_AF-A0AAU5H176-F1
#
_entry.id   AF-A0AAU5H176-F1
#
_cell.length_a   1.000
_cell.length_b   1.000
_cell.length_c   1.000
_cell.angle_alpha   90.00
_cell.angle_beta   90.00
_cell.angle_gamma   90.00
#
_symmetry.space_group_name_H-M   'P 1'
#
loop_
_entity.id
_entity.type
_entity.pdbx_description
1 polymer ?
#
loop_
_entity_poly.entity_id
_entity_poly.type
_entity_poly.pdbx_seq_one_letter_code
_entity_poly.pdbx_strand_id
1 'polypeptide(L)'
;MDDGPRTGTRTRLRNRDAPVPVPVAPPRDRPRAALPGAVGGGAAQQLHRALTLVAVISLFIGTRSAWTDAVASRLPVAGIITACYAGILLCGVLALAVRSGRALARVDLGVLALAVVLVLCGYWLHHAGSDEGVLTAKAAHEILRGHLIYGQPWPQLFGPHGIPVTKTMSGGADYTYAYPPLTALLAAPVYAVAHSAAAATLVTTGALIAGSVLLWIMLPAPWRPAATAVCLGFGLLPAYARDGYPAVIALALLVPVVVRWPATGSGGRLGRGGVLRAVCLGAACATQQLAWFLTPFLLIGLYAVRRGELTPRTALMVLARYTGVAALTWGAVNAYFAAQNPHDWLAGLLLPFTQKGILHGQGVMDISYYFTDGSRRLDYYSYGSVLLLLGLLAATFLFVRRLGPALTVLPWLAFYFAVRSQDGYFILMTPLWLAAAATVPTTAFATAWQPRLPRPLTGRRAAAVLSAGLLAPAVVCVGVAAAAPPPLRMSVMARFTDRPHHARAITAVTVRAVNTTGTALPPHFASRTGQGASGWWTVTSGPATLAPHAVATYVLKPPDGPYRPPGGRHPRLHLIAVTGTPMTITTADIPLTAS
;
A
#
# COMPACT_ATOMS: atom_id res chain seq x y z
N MET A 1 -10.90 98.24 -26.12
CA MET A 1 -10.21 98.63 -27.36
C MET A 1 -9.96 97.41 -28.20
N ASP A 2 -10.84 97.03 -29.09
CA ASP A 2 -12.28 97.26 -29.28
C ASP A 2 -12.60 96.50 -30.56
N ASP A 3 -13.83 95.98 -30.59
CA ASP A 3 -14.67 95.85 -31.76
C ASP A 3 -14.26 94.91 -32.92
N GLY A 4 -15.17 93.97 -33.19
CA GLY A 4 -15.39 93.47 -34.56
C GLY A 4 -15.98 94.59 -35.45
N PRO A 5 -16.86 94.33 -36.45
CA PRO A 5 -17.38 93.06 -36.97
C PRO A 5 -17.43 93.00 -38.53
N ARG A 6 -18.00 91.91 -39.08
CA ARG A 6 -18.99 91.80 -40.20
C ARG A 6 -18.97 92.91 -41.27
N THR A 7 -19.01 92.69 -42.59
CA THR A 7 -19.88 91.84 -43.41
C THR A 7 -19.59 92.13 -44.89
N GLY A 8 -19.75 91.16 -45.80
CA GLY A 8 -19.71 91.41 -47.25
C GLY A 8 -20.35 90.27 -48.05
N THR A 9 -21.36 90.61 -48.84
CA THR A 9 -22.47 89.76 -49.30
C THR A 9 -22.28 89.15 -50.69
N ARG A 10 -22.93 87.99 -50.89
CA ARG A 10 -23.53 87.43 -52.13
C ARG A 10 -22.61 87.04 -53.32
N THR A 11 -22.61 85.74 -53.62
CA THR A 11 -23.10 85.26 -54.94
C THR A 11 -23.67 83.84 -54.81
N ARG A 12 -24.88 83.64 -55.36
CA ARG A 12 -25.55 82.33 -55.49
C ARG A 12 -24.93 81.54 -56.64
N LEU A 13 -24.99 80.21 -56.51
CA LEU A 13 -25.38 79.19 -57.50
C LEU A 13 -24.42 77.99 -57.44
N ARG A 14 -24.89 76.84 -56.96
CA ARG A 14 -25.39 75.76 -57.84
C ARG A 14 -25.76 74.56 -56.97
N ASN A 15 -27.02 74.19 -57.06
CA ASN A 15 -27.64 73.01 -56.46
C ASN A 15 -26.99 71.75 -57.06
N ARG A 16 -26.52 70.82 -56.22
CA ARG A 16 -26.34 69.41 -56.56
C ARG A 16 -26.67 68.58 -55.34
N ASP A 17 -27.58 67.64 -55.58
CA ASP A 17 -28.32 66.87 -54.61
C ASP A 17 -27.43 66.03 -53.69
N ALA A 18 -27.74 66.12 -52.40
CA ALA A 18 -27.18 65.29 -51.36
C ALA A 18 -27.84 63.91 -51.38
N PRO A 19 -27.08 62.80 -51.27
CA PRO A 19 -27.64 61.51 -50.94
C PRO A 19 -28.08 61.47 -49.47
N VAL A 20 -29.28 60.93 -49.30
CA VAL A 20 -30.02 60.66 -48.06
C VAL A 20 -29.12 60.04 -46.96
N PRO A 21 -29.19 60.51 -45.70
CA PRO A 21 -28.47 59.90 -44.59
C PRO A 21 -29.08 58.54 -44.24
N VAL A 22 -28.27 57.49 -44.36
CA VAL A 22 -28.57 56.15 -43.84
C VAL A 22 -28.69 56.23 -42.31
N PRO A 23 -29.76 55.69 -41.69
CA PRO A 23 -29.91 55.67 -40.24
C PRO A 23 -28.77 54.86 -39.61
N VAL A 24 -28.01 55.51 -38.73
CA VAL A 24 -27.04 54.85 -37.85
C VAL A 24 -27.83 53.94 -36.91
N ALA A 25 -27.77 52.63 -37.17
CA ALA A 25 -28.31 51.63 -36.27
C ALA A 25 -27.58 51.72 -34.92
N PRO A 26 -28.29 51.62 -33.78
CA PRO A 26 -27.64 51.57 -32.47
C PRO A 26 -26.65 50.40 -32.44
N PRO A 27 -25.52 50.53 -31.72
CA PRO A 27 -24.53 49.46 -31.66
C PRO A 27 -25.21 48.21 -31.12
N ARG A 28 -25.35 47.20 -32.00
CA ARG A 28 -25.75 45.85 -31.61
C ARG A 28 -24.81 45.41 -30.51
N ASP A 29 -25.38 45.07 -29.36
CA ASP A 29 -24.72 44.38 -28.27
C ASP A 29 -23.85 43.27 -28.85
N ARG A 30 -22.53 43.51 -28.85
CA ARG A 30 -21.56 42.45 -29.08
C ARG A 30 -21.85 41.41 -28.00
N PRO A 31 -22.10 40.14 -28.33
CA PRO A 31 -22.13 39.10 -27.31
C PRO A 31 -20.80 39.20 -26.57
N ARG A 32 -20.87 39.53 -25.27
CA ARG A 32 -19.74 39.46 -24.35
C ARG A 32 -19.07 38.12 -24.60
N ALA A 33 -17.92 38.14 -25.25
CA ALA A 33 -17.06 36.97 -25.36
C ALA A 33 -16.85 36.48 -23.92
N ALA A 34 -17.41 35.32 -23.61
CA ALA A 34 -17.28 34.70 -22.31
C ALA A 34 -15.79 34.62 -21.99
N LEU A 35 -15.39 35.29 -20.92
CA LEU A 35 -14.05 35.21 -20.36
C LEU A 35 -13.65 33.72 -20.24
N PRO A 36 -12.48 33.29 -20.76
CA PRO A 36 -12.02 31.90 -20.69
C PRO A 36 -11.89 31.30 -19.28
N GLY A 37 -12.09 32.09 -18.21
CA GLY A 37 -12.02 31.65 -16.82
C GLY A 37 -13.28 30.97 -16.26
N ALA A 38 -14.46 31.16 -16.87
CA ALA A 38 -15.72 30.64 -16.30
C ALA A 38 -15.89 29.11 -16.47
N VAL A 39 -15.33 28.54 -17.54
CA VAL A 39 -15.46 27.10 -17.85
C VAL A 39 -14.58 26.25 -16.93
N GLY A 40 -13.42 26.77 -16.49
CA GLY A 40 -12.52 26.06 -15.57
C GLY A 40 -13.00 26.01 -14.12
N GLY A 41 -13.72 27.04 -13.66
CA GLY A 41 -14.22 27.12 -12.28
C GLY A 41 -15.32 26.11 -11.98
N GLY A 42 -16.25 25.91 -12.92
CA GLY A 42 -17.36 24.96 -12.75
C GLY A 42 -16.89 23.50 -12.64
N ALA A 43 -15.95 23.09 -13.49
CA ALA A 43 -15.41 21.73 -13.48
C ALA A 43 -14.64 21.42 -12.18
N ALA A 44 -13.80 22.36 -11.70
CA ALA A 44 -13.07 22.20 -10.45
C ALA A 44 -14.00 22.12 -9.24
N GLN A 45 -15.08 22.92 -9.22
CA GLN A 45 -16.07 22.87 -8.16
C GLN A 45 -16.89 21.57 -8.19
N GLN A 46 -17.25 21.06 -9.38
CA GLN A 46 -17.94 19.79 -9.52
C GLN A 46 -17.08 18.60 -9.06
N LEU A 47 -15.79 18.60 -9.42
CA LEU A 47 -14.83 17.61 -8.93
C LEU A 47 -14.70 17.64 -7.40
N HIS A 48 -14.60 18.84 -6.81
CA HIS A 48 -14.54 19.01 -5.37
C HIS A 48 -15.76 18.34 -4.70
N ARG A 49 -16.98 18.65 -5.16
CA ARG A 49 -18.21 18.04 -4.63
C ARG A 49 -18.21 16.52 -4.77
N ALA A 50 -17.79 16.01 -5.93
CA ALA A 50 -17.73 14.58 -6.18
C ALA A 50 -16.78 13.88 -5.21
N LEU A 51 -15.59 14.46 -4.96
CA LEU A 51 -14.63 13.91 -4.01
C LEU A 51 -15.10 14.01 -2.56
N THR A 52 -15.78 15.10 -2.17
CA THR A 52 -16.45 15.21 -0.86
C THR A 52 -17.50 14.10 -0.69
N LEU A 53 -18.32 13.87 -1.72
CA LEU A 53 -19.33 12.81 -1.68
C LEU A 53 -18.71 11.42 -1.59
N VAL A 54 -17.62 11.15 -2.34
CA VAL A 54 -16.88 9.89 -2.24
C VAL A 54 -16.32 9.69 -0.83
N ALA A 55 -15.80 10.75 -0.19
CA ALA A 55 -15.35 10.67 1.19
C ALA A 55 -16.49 10.34 2.16
N VAL A 56 -17.65 10.98 2.02
CA VAL A 56 -18.86 10.66 2.79
C VAL A 56 -19.29 9.20 2.59
N ILE A 57 -19.37 8.74 1.33
CA ILE A 57 -19.74 7.34 1.01
C ILE A 57 -18.75 6.36 1.62
N SER A 58 -17.46 6.63 1.53
CA SER A 58 -16.43 5.76 2.09
C SER A 58 -16.60 5.59 3.60
N LEU A 59 -16.82 6.68 4.34
CA LEU A 59 -17.09 6.64 5.78
C LEU A 59 -18.39 5.91 6.09
N PHE A 60 -19.45 6.16 5.32
CA PHE A 60 -20.74 5.52 5.51
C PHE A 60 -20.63 3.99 5.41
N ILE A 61 -19.92 3.50 4.39
CA ILE A 61 -19.65 2.06 4.21
C ILE A 61 -18.74 1.54 5.33
N GLY A 62 -17.63 2.23 5.63
CA GLY A 62 -16.64 1.81 6.62
C GLY A 62 -17.14 1.79 8.06
N THR A 63 -18.16 2.60 8.39
CA THR A 63 -18.70 2.71 9.76
C THR A 63 -19.49 1.47 10.19
N ARG A 64 -20.05 0.71 9.23
CA ARG A 64 -20.99 -0.38 9.51
C ARG A 64 -20.39 -1.45 10.42
N SER A 65 -19.20 -1.96 10.09
CA SER A 65 -18.55 -3.02 10.88
C SER A 65 -18.23 -2.54 12.29
N ALA A 66 -17.63 -1.34 12.42
CA ALA A 66 -17.30 -0.76 13.72
C ALA A 66 -18.55 -0.56 14.61
N TRP A 67 -19.68 -0.16 14.04
CA TRP A 67 -20.93 -0.06 14.78
C TRP A 67 -21.45 -1.42 15.26
N THR A 68 -21.43 -2.44 14.40
CA THR A 68 -21.85 -3.80 14.76
C THR A 68 -21.02 -4.35 15.91
N ASP A 69 -19.69 -4.19 15.85
CA ASP A 69 -18.78 -4.62 16.91
C ASP A 69 -19.01 -3.82 18.21
N ALA A 70 -19.24 -2.52 18.11
CA ALA A 70 -19.48 -1.65 19.25
C ALA A 70 -20.78 -1.97 19.98
N VAL A 71 -21.88 -2.24 19.26
CA VAL A 71 -23.17 -2.58 19.90
C VAL A 71 -23.07 -3.87 20.69
N ALA A 72 -22.31 -4.84 20.19
CA ALA A 72 -22.13 -6.13 20.86
C ALA A 72 -21.24 -6.05 22.11
N SER A 73 -20.33 -5.07 22.19
CA SER A 73 -19.26 -5.06 23.21
C SER A 73 -19.22 -3.81 24.10
N ARG A 74 -19.52 -2.61 23.57
CA ARG A 74 -19.38 -1.31 24.25
C ARG A 74 -20.42 -0.28 23.77
N LEU A 75 -21.62 -0.30 24.38
CA LEU A 75 -22.73 0.60 24.04
C LEU A 75 -22.39 2.11 23.99
N PRO A 76 -21.57 2.69 24.89
CA PRO A 76 -21.20 4.11 24.78
C PRO A 76 -20.46 4.44 23.48
N VAL A 77 -19.57 3.55 23.03
CA VAL A 77 -18.87 3.71 21.75
C VAL A 77 -19.85 3.60 20.59
N ALA A 78 -20.82 2.67 20.65
CA ALA A 78 -21.88 2.56 19.66
C ALA A 78 -22.73 3.85 19.56
N GLY A 79 -23.00 4.51 20.70
CA GLY A 79 -23.68 5.80 20.74
C GLY A 79 -22.91 6.90 19.99
N ILE A 80 -21.60 7.00 20.22
CA ILE A 80 -20.72 7.95 19.50
C ILE A 80 -20.71 7.64 18.00
N ILE A 81 -20.58 6.37 17.62
CA ILE A 81 -20.60 5.94 16.21
C ILE A 81 -21.95 6.28 15.56
N THR A 82 -23.06 6.11 16.28
CA THR A 82 -24.41 6.46 15.80
C THR A 82 -24.54 7.97 15.56
N ALA A 83 -24.01 8.80 16.46
CA ALA A 83 -23.95 10.25 16.26
C ALA A 83 -23.07 10.62 15.04
N CYS A 84 -21.93 9.94 14.87
CA CYS A 84 -21.08 10.12 13.70
C CYS A 84 -21.81 9.75 12.40
N TYR A 85 -22.60 8.68 12.41
CA TYR A 85 -23.40 8.24 11.27
C TYR A 85 -24.42 9.30 10.84
N ALA A 86 -25.12 9.92 11.79
CA ALA A 86 -26.00 11.06 11.51
C ALA A 86 -25.22 12.26 10.93
N GLY A 87 -24.03 12.56 11.47
CA GLY A 87 -23.14 13.59 10.96
C GLY A 87 -22.67 13.33 9.52
N ILE A 88 -22.38 12.06 9.17
CA ILE A 88 -22.00 11.65 7.81
C ILE A 88 -23.15 11.91 6.84
N LEU A 89 -24.39 11.54 7.20
CA LEU A 89 -25.57 11.80 6.38
C LEU A 89 -25.79 13.31 6.15
N LEU A 90 -25.68 14.11 7.22
CA LEU A 90 -25.77 15.57 7.11
C LEU A 90 -24.68 16.13 6.18
N CYS A 91 -23.43 15.66 6.32
CA CYS A 91 -22.34 16.06 5.43
C CYS A 91 -22.61 15.66 3.96
N GLY A 92 -23.25 14.51 3.72
CA GLY A 92 -23.67 14.07 2.38
C GLY A 92 -24.68 15.02 1.75
N VAL A 93 -25.71 15.42 2.50
CA VAL A 93 -26.69 16.43 2.05
C VAL A 93 -25.99 17.76 1.77
N LEU A 94 -25.14 18.23 2.69
CA LEU A 94 -24.43 19.49 2.56
C LEU A 94 -23.46 19.50 1.39
N ALA A 95 -22.75 18.40 1.10
CA ALA A 95 -21.84 18.28 -0.04
C ALA A 95 -22.55 18.56 -1.38
N LEU A 96 -23.83 18.21 -1.48
CA LEU A 96 -24.65 18.44 -2.66
C LEU A 96 -25.35 19.81 -2.64
N ALA A 97 -25.77 20.29 -1.47
CA ALA A 97 -26.60 21.49 -1.34
C ALA A 97 -25.81 22.81 -1.31
N VAL A 98 -24.59 22.83 -0.75
CA VAL A 98 -23.85 24.08 -0.57
C VAL A 98 -23.43 24.68 -1.92
N ARG A 99 -23.50 26.01 -2.06
CA ARG A 99 -23.22 26.69 -3.34
C ARG A 99 -21.79 27.20 -3.46
N SER A 100 -21.10 27.46 -2.34
CA SER A 100 -19.77 28.06 -2.33
C SER A 100 -18.67 27.04 -2.03
N GLY A 101 -17.49 27.23 -2.64
CA GLY A 101 -16.32 26.39 -2.37
C GLY A 101 -15.82 26.50 -0.91
N ARG A 102 -16.00 27.67 -0.27
CA ARG A 102 -15.66 27.85 1.16
C ARG A 102 -16.57 27.03 2.08
N ALA A 103 -17.87 26.98 1.79
CA ALA A 103 -18.79 26.14 2.54
C ALA A 103 -18.46 24.66 2.34
N LEU A 104 -18.16 24.24 1.11
CA LEU A 104 -17.75 22.88 0.82
C LEU A 104 -16.46 22.47 1.54
N ALA A 105 -15.47 23.37 1.61
CA ALA A 105 -14.25 23.13 2.38
C ALA A 105 -14.51 22.95 3.90
N ARG A 106 -15.55 23.59 4.46
CA ARG A 106 -15.97 23.36 5.85
C ARG A 106 -16.64 22.00 6.01
N VAL A 107 -17.42 21.56 5.02
CA VAL A 107 -17.98 20.20 4.98
C VAL A 107 -16.85 19.17 4.97
N ASP A 108 -15.80 19.37 4.16
CA ASP A 108 -14.64 18.46 4.14
C ASP A 108 -13.94 18.37 5.50
N LEU A 109 -13.83 19.49 6.22
CA LEU A 109 -13.28 19.50 7.57
C LEU A 109 -14.16 18.71 8.54
N GLY A 110 -15.48 18.86 8.45
CA GLY A 110 -16.43 18.05 9.22
C GLY A 110 -16.29 16.56 8.91
N VAL A 111 -16.18 16.19 7.63
CA VAL A 111 -15.95 14.82 7.17
C VAL A 111 -14.63 14.26 7.72
N LEU A 112 -13.55 15.04 7.71
CA LEU A 112 -12.27 14.65 8.30
C LEU A 112 -12.38 14.45 9.83
N ALA A 113 -13.05 15.36 10.54
CA ALA A 113 -13.23 15.25 11.99
C ALA A 113 -14.03 14.00 12.37
N LEU A 114 -15.13 13.72 11.67
CA LEU A 114 -15.92 12.49 11.86
C LEU A 114 -15.08 11.24 11.60
N ALA A 115 -14.27 11.24 10.54
CA ALA A 115 -13.37 10.13 10.23
C ALA A 115 -12.35 9.87 11.36
N VAL A 116 -11.75 10.93 11.91
CA VAL A 116 -10.81 10.80 13.04
C VAL A 116 -11.51 10.23 14.27
N VAL A 117 -12.71 10.70 14.60
CA VAL A 117 -13.49 10.16 15.73
C VAL A 117 -13.76 8.66 15.52
N LEU A 118 -14.18 8.25 14.32
CA LEU A 118 -14.41 6.83 14.00
C LEU A 118 -13.15 5.97 14.14
N VAL A 119 -11.99 6.47 13.73
CA VAL A 119 -10.71 5.76 13.93
C VAL A 119 -10.39 5.61 15.41
N LEU A 120 -10.61 6.65 16.23
CA LEU A 120 -10.41 6.57 17.68
C LEU A 120 -11.40 5.59 18.34
N CYS A 121 -12.66 5.56 17.90
CA CYS A 121 -13.63 4.56 18.35
C CYS A 121 -13.16 3.14 17.98
N GLY A 122 -12.72 2.94 16.73
CA GLY A 122 -12.20 1.65 16.27
C GLY A 122 -10.96 1.19 17.04
N TYR A 123 -10.06 2.10 17.37
CA TYR A 123 -8.90 1.85 18.24
C TYR A 123 -9.33 1.44 19.65
N TRP A 124 -10.29 2.16 20.26
CA TRP A 124 -10.77 1.82 21.59
C TRP A 124 -11.39 0.41 21.64
N LEU A 125 -12.14 0.03 20.61
CA LEU A 125 -12.70 -1.32 20.51
C LEU A 125 -11.60 -2.38 20.34
N HIS A 126 -10.55 -2.09 19.56
CA HIS A 126 -9.52 -3.05 19.17
C HIS A 126 -8.12 -2.42 19.13
N HIS A 127 -7.39 -2.46 20.26
CA HIS A 127 -6.02 -1.94 20.40
C HIS A 127 -4.98 -3.01 20.79
N ALA A 128 -5.37 -4.29 20.76
CA ALA A 128 -4.46 -5.38 21.14
C ALA A 128 -3.30 -5.56 20.15
N GLY A 129 -3.49 -5.13 18.89
CA GLY A 129 -2.50 -5.27 17.83
C GLY A 129 -2.47 -6.65 17.19
N SER A 130 -1.66 -6.75 16.15
CA SER A 130 -1.29 -7.99 15.45
C SER A 130 0.06 -8.51 15.95
N ASP A 131 0.62 -9.54 15.30
CA ASP A 131 2.00 -9.96 15.54
C ASP A 131 3.00 -8.84 15.31
N GLU A 132 2.81 -8.00 14.30
CA GLU A 132 3.71 -6.88 14.06
C GLU A 132 3.67 -5.85 15.20
N GLY A 133 2.49 -5.57 15.74
CA GLY A 133 2.31 -4.66 16.87
C GLY A 133 2.94 -5.20 18.16
N VAL A 134 2.74 -6.48 18.46
CA VAL A 134 3.29 -7.13 19.66
C VAL A 134 4.82 -7.25 19.59
N LEU A 135 5.37 -7.64 18.43
CA LEU A 135 6.83 -7.67 18.21
C LEU A 135 7.43 -6.27 18.33
N THR A 136 6.75 -5.23 17.80
CA THR A 136 7.20 -3.84 17.93
C THR A 136 7.20 -3.36 19.38
N ALA A 137 6.15 -3.66 20.14
CA ALA A 137 6.09 -3.29 21.56
C ALA A 137 7.13 -4.04 22.38
N LYS A 138 7.40 -5.32 22.05
CA LYS A 138 8.49 -6.07 22.67
C LYS A 138 9.86 -5.46 22.35
N ALA A 139 10.12 -5.11 21.10
CA ALA A 139 11.34 -4.41 20.72
C ALA A 139 11.49 -3.07 21.46
N ALA A 140 10.40 -2.31 21.60
CA ALA A 140 10.37 -1.06 22.37
C ALA A 140 10.72 -1.28 23.85
N HIS A 141 10.20 -2.33 24.47
CA HIS A 141 10.54 -2.73 25.84
C HIS A 141 12.02 -3.09 25.99
N GLU A 142 12.58 -3.86 25.06
CA GLU A 142 14.00 -4.24 25.09
C GLU A 142 14.92 -3.04 24.85
N ILE A 143 14.54 -2.09 23.99
CA ILE A 143 15.26 -0.82 23.79
C ILE A 143 15.36 -0.04 25.11
N LEU A 144 14.27 0.08 25.86
CA LEU A 144 14.27 0.77 27.16
C LEU A 144 15.20 0.12 28.20
N ARG A 145 15.50 -1.17 28.04
CA ARG A 145 16.40 -1.93 28.91
C ARG A 145 17.84 -2.01 28.38
N GLY A 146 18.12 -1.41 27.23
CA GLY A 146 19.43 -1.47 26.58
C GLY A 146 19.79 -2.86 26.04
N HIS A 147 18.79 -3.72 25.82
CA HIS A 147 18.99 -5.06 25.28
C HIS A 147 18.94 -5.09 23.74
N LEU A 148 19.45 -6.18 23.17
CA LEU A 148 19.40 -6.43 21.72
C LEU A 148 17.96 -6.69 21.28
N ILE A 149 17.59 -6.18 20.11
CA ILE A 149 16.28 -6.47 19.46
C ILE A 149 16.41 -7.39 18.24
N TYR A 150 17.56 -7.35 17.57
CA TYR A 150 17.83 -8.19 16.39
C TYR A 150 18.51 -9.49 16.82
N GLY A 151 18.22 -10.58 16.10
CA GLY A 151 18.70 -11.92 16.44
C GLY A 151 18.02 -12.55 17.68
N GLN A 152 17.06 -11.85 18.31
CA GLN A 152 16.37 -12.33 19.51
C GLN A 152 15.00 -12.92 19.15
N PRO A 153 14.75 -14.21 19.41
CA PRO A 153 13.44 -14.81 19.24
C PRO A 153 12.57 -14.59 20.50
N TRP A 154 11.28 -14.33 20.31
CA TRP A 154 10.31 -14.20 21.39
C TRP A 154 9.10 -15.12 21.21
N PRO A 155 9.30 -16.46 21.20
CA PRO A 155 8.21 -17.42 20.99
C PRO A 155 7.11 -17.32 22.05
N GLN A 156 7.44 -16.90 23.27
CA GLN A 156 6.49 -16.73 24.38
C GLN A 156 5.41 -15.67 24.13
N LEU A 157 5.59 -14.78 23.15
CA LEU A 157 4.54 -13.82 22.74
C LEU A 157 3.39 -14.52 22.01
N PHE A 158 3.65 -15.70 21.44
CA PHE A 158 2.75 -16.43 20.57
C PHE A 158 2.19 -17.66 21.28
N GLY A 159 0.94 -18.03 20.98
CA GLY A 159 0.26 -19.18 21.59
C GLY A 159 -0.84 -18.79 22.58
N PRO A 160 -0.55 -18.51 23.88
CA PRO A 160 -1.57 -18.32 24.92
C PRO A 160 -2.59 -17.21 24.66
N HIS A 161 -2.21 -16.21 23.86
CA HIS A 161 -3.01 -15.02 23.61
C HIS A 161 -3.64 -14.96 22.21
N GLY A 162 -3.55 -16.05 21.43
CA GLY A 162 -4.14 -16.12 20.09
C GLY A 162 -3.51 -15.18 19.06
N ILE A 163 -2.32 -14.63 19.34
CA ILE A 163 -1.58 -13.78 18.40
C ILE A 163 -1.08 -14.64 17.23
N PRO A 164 -1.39 -14.27 15.98
CA PRO A 164 -0.91 -14.98 14.79
C PRO A 164 0.63 -15.06 14.77
N VAL A 165 1.19 -16.02 14.07
CA VAL A 165 2.64 -16.07 13.85
C VAL A 165 2.92 -16.33 12.38
N THR A 166 3.92 -15.65 11.84
CA THR A 166 4.37 -15.91 10.49
C THR A 166 5.06 -17.28 10.42
N LYS A 167 4.45 -18.21 9.70
CA LYS A 167 4.97 -19.56 9.46
C LYS A 167 5.95 -19.58 8.30
N THR A 168 6.90 -20.52 8.32
CA THR A 168 7.91 -20.68 7.27
C THR A 168 7.68 -21.93 6.45
N MET A 169 8.11 -21.95 5.19
CA MET A 169 7.99 -23.10 4.28
C MET A 169 8.74 -24.35 4.78
N SER A 170 9.62 -24.21 5.77
CA SER A 170 10.35 -25.30 6.43
C SER A 170 9.64 -25.86 7.68
N GLY A 171 8.33 -25.62 7.83
CA GLY A 171 7.55 -26.11 8.97
C GLY A 171 7.81 -25.42 10.29
N GLY A 172 8.51 -24.28 10.26
CA GLY A 172 8.78 -23.45 11.42
C GLY A 172 7.91 -22.21 11.49
N ALA A 173 8.31 -21.27 12.32
CA ALA A 173 7.73 -19.94 12.42
C ALA A 173 8.83 -18.93 12.76
N ASP A 174 8.58 -17.68 12.42
CA ASP A 174 9.46 -16.57 12.76
C ASP A 174 8.93 -15.86 14.00
N TYR A 175 9.83 -15.68 14.96
CA TYR A 175 9.58 -15.12 16.27
C TYR A 175 10.42 -13.86 16.53
N THR A 176 11.08 -13.34 15.50
CA THR A 176 12.09 -12.27 15.62
C THR A 176 11.57 -10.94 15.11
N TYR A 177 12.21 -9.84 15.51
CA TYR A 177 11.92 -8.51 14.99
C TYR A 177 12.59 -8.28 13.64
N ALA A 178 11.79 -8.12 12.59
CA ALA A 178 12.25 -8.08 11.19
C ALA A 178 12.17 -6.69 10.53
N TYR A 179 12.06 -5.62 11.32
CA TYR A 179 11.83 -4.26 10.80
C TYR A 179 12.97 -3.30 11.14
N PRO A 180 13.20 -2.25 10.31
CA PRO A 180 13.98 -1.09 10.69
C PRO A 180 13.49 -0.46 12.02
N PRO A 181 14.39 0.12 12.83
CA PRO A 181 14.13 0.31 14.26
C PRO A 181 13.31 1.56 14.60
N LEU A 182 13.02 2.47 13.66
CA LEU A 182 12.39 3.75 13.98
C LEU A 182 11.01 3.57 14.63
N THR A 183 10.23 2.60 14.18
CA THR A 183 8.90 2.34 14.76
C THR A 183 9.01 1.89 16.22
N ALA A 184 9.93 0.98 16.53
CA ALA A 184 10.20 0.54 17.91
C ALA A 184 10.76 1.68 18.78
N LEU A 185 11.65 2.51 18.23
CA LEU A 185 12.19 3.70 18.90
C LEU A 185 11.08 4.72 19.25
N LEU A 186 10.12 4.94 18.35
CA LEU A 186 8.97 5.82 18.60
C LEU A 186 7.99 5.20 19.61
N ALA A 187 7.86 3.87 19.62
CA ALA A 187 7.03 3.16 20.57
C ALA A 187 7.64 3.08 21.98
N ALA A 188 8.97 3.13 22.13
CA ALA A 188 9.67 3.07 23.42
C ALA A 188 9.18 4.11 24.45
N PRO A 189 9.14 5.43 24.18
CA PRO A 189 8.64 6.40 25.16
C PRO A 189 7.16 6.20 25.50
N VAL A 190 6.34 5.72 24.56
CA VAL A 190 4.93 5.41 24.83
C VAL A 190 4.81 4.17 25.71
N TYR A 191 5.64 3.16 25.45
CA TYR A 191 5.69 1.93 26.23
C TYR A 191 6.15 2.20 27.66
N ALA A 192 7.09 3.12 27.87
CA ALA A 192 7.54 3.53 29.21
C ALA A 192 6.41 4.08 30.10
N VAL A 193 5.30 4.54 29.50
CA VAL A 193 4.11 5.00 30.23
C VAL A 193 3.02 3.92 30.23
N ALA A 194 2.71 3.37 29.06
CA ALA A 194 1.56 2.46 28.87
C ALA A 194 1.82 1.00 29.27
N HIS A 195 3.09 0.58 29.35
CA HIS A 195 3.54 -0.77 29.73
C HIS A 195 2.80 -1.92 29.01
N SER A 196 2.42 -1.72 27.74
CA SER A 196 1.57 -2.65 27.01
C SER A 196 1.82 -2.63 25.50
N ALA A 197 1.36 -3.69 24.83
CA ALA A 197 1.39 -3.80 23.36
C ALA A 197 0.65 -2.64 22.66
N ALA A 198 -0.30 -2.01 23.37
CA ALA A 198 -1.02 -0.84 22.92
C ALA A 198 -0.08 0.31 22.51
N ALA A 199 1.12 0.39 23.10
CA ALA A 199 2.09 1.44 22.77
C ALA A 199 2.44 1.48 21.27
N ALA A 200 2.69 0.32 20.65
CA ALA A 200 2.97 0.23 19.22
C ALA A 200 1.75 0.68 18.39
N THR A 201 0.57 0.17 18.73
CA THR A 201 -0.69 0.47 18.03
C THR A 201 -1.11 1.94 18.17
N LEU A 202 -0.80 2.58 19.30
CA LEU A 202 -1.07 3.99 19.54
C LEU A 202 -0.20 4.87 18.63
N VAL A 203 1.08 4.54 18.52
CA VAL A 203 2.03 5.27 17.67
C VAL A 203 1.63 5.16 16.19
N THR A 204 1.30 3.96 15.71
CA THR A 204 0.87 3.77 14.31
C THR A 204 -0.48 4.43 14.03
N THR A 205 -1.44 4.37 14.97
CA THR A 205 -2.73 5.07 14.85
C THR A 205 -2.56 6.58 14.84
N GLY A 206 -1.74 7.12 15.75
CA GLY A 206 -1.40 8.54 15.76
C GLY A 206 -0.70 8.99 14.47
N ALA A 207 0.23 8.18 13.96
CA ALA A 207 0.91 8.43 12.69
C ALA A 207 -0.05 8.43 11.50
N LEU A 208 -1.03 7.51 11.46
CA LEU A 208 -2.07 7.50 10.42
C LEU A 208 -2.89 8.79 10.44
N ILE A 209 -3.38 9.20 11.62
CA ILE A 209 -4.17 10.43 11.77
C ILE A 209 -3.33 11.64 11.34
N ALA A 210 -2.11 11.76 11.86
CA ALA A 210 -1.21 12.86 11.52
C ALA A 210 -0.87 12.90 10.03
N GLY A 211 -0.55 11.75 9.43
CA GLY A 211 -0.27 11.61 8.00
C GLY A 211 -1.48 11.95 7.12
N SER A 212 -2.69 11.57 7.56
CA SER A 212 -3.95 11.89 6.86
C SER A 212 -4.24 13.39 6.88
N VAL A 213 -4.10 14.03 8.05
CA VAL A 213 -4.26 15.49 8.21
C VAL A 213 -3.20 16.21 7.39
N LEU A 214 -1.94 15.77 7.44
CA LEU A 214 -0.86 16.35 6.65
C LEU A 214 -1.15 16.26 5.15
N LEU A 215 -1.54 15.08 4.65
CA LEU A 215 -1.94 14.90 3.25
C LEU A 215 -3.10 15.85 2.90
N TRP A 216 -4.15 15.89 3.71
CA TRP A 216 -5.30 16.77 3.52
C TRP A 216 -4.87 18.26 3.42
N ILE A 217 -3.96 18.73 4.27
CA ILE A 217 -3.46 20.11 4.23
C ILE A 217 -2.67 20.37 2.95
N MET A 218 -1.82 19.42 2.57
CA MET A 218 -0.88 19.53 1.46
C MET A 218 -1.55 19.41 0.07
N LEU A 219 -2.71 18.77 -0.01
CA LEU A 219 -3.48 18.65 -1.25
C LEU A 219 -4.17 19.97 -1.63
N PRO A 220 -4.33 20.24 -2.95
CA PRO A 220 -5.18 21.33 -3.43
C PRO A 220 -6.61 21.18 -2.90
N ALA A 221 -7.30 22.29 -2.62
CA ALA A 221 -8.62 22.30 -1.96
C ALA A 221 -9.63 21.27 -2.55
N PRO A 222 -9.79 21.14 -3.88
CA PRO A 222 -10.72 20.16 -4.45
C PRO A 222 -10.39 18.69 -4.13
N TRP A 223 -9.11 18.38 -3.88
CA TRP A 223 -8.61 17.02 -3.68
C TRP A 223 -8.53 16.61 -2.20
N ARG A 224 -8.64 17.58 -1.28
CA ARG A 224 -8.55 17.33 0.17
C ARG A 224 -9.48 16.24 0.69
N PRO A 225 -10.79 16.21 0.36
CA PRO A 225 -11.67 15.15 0.86
C PRO A 225 -11.25 13.74 0.42
N ALA A 226 -10.59 13.60 -0.73
CA ALA A 226 -10.07 12.31 -1.16
C ALA A 226 -9.03 11.74 -0.20
N ALA A 227 -8.25 12.59 0.51
CA ALA A 227 -7.32 12.13 1.54
C ALA A 227 -8.07 11.47 2.69
N THR A 228 -9.18 12.06 3.14
CA THR A 228 -10.05 11.44 4.16
C THR A 228 -10.59 10.10 3.67
N ALA A 229 -11.05 10.04 2.42
CA ALA A 229 -11.62 8.82 1.84
C ALA A 229 -10.62 7.65 1.83
N VAL A 230 -9.42 7.86 1.27
CA VAL A 230 -8.42 6.80 1.09
C VAL A 230 -7.70 6.44 2.39
N CYS A 231 -7.49 7.41 3.29
CA CYS A 231 -6.74 7.14 4.52
C CYS A 231 -7.60 6.64 5.67
N LEU A 232 -8.86 7.10 5.79
CA LEU A 232 -9.69 6.87 6.98
C LEU A 232 -11.06 6.27 6.62
N GLY A 233 -11.61 6.63 5.46
CA GLY A 233 -12.96 6.29 5.03
C GLY A 233 -13.22 4.79 4.86
N PHE A 234 -12.41 4.12 4.04
CA PHE A 234 -12.62 2.70 3.72
C PHE A 234 -12.31 1.73 4.88
N GLY A 235 -11.80 2.20 6.02
CA GLY A 235 -11.52 1.37 7.20
C GLY A 235 -10.29 0.46 7.12
N LEU A 236 -9.72 0.22 5.93
CA LEU A 236 -8.54 -0.63 5.73
C LEU A 236 -7.28 -0.07 6.41
N LEU A 237 -6.90 1.17 6.12
CA LEU A 237 -5.71 1.79 6.74
C LEU A 237 -5.86 1.94 8.26
N PRO A 238 -7.03 2.34 8.80
CA PRO A 238 -7.29 2.30 10.24
C PRO A 238 -7.10 0.91 10.85
N ALA A 239 -7.49 -0.16 10.15
CA ALA A 239 -7.26 -1.53 10.60
C ALA A 239 -5.76 -1.86 10.72
N TYR A 240 -4.96 -1.57 9.68
CA TYR A 240 -3.50 -1.75 9.76
C TYR A 240 -2.83 -0.87 10.83
N ALA A 241 -3.35 0.34 11.05
CA ALA A 241 -2.87 1.21 12.11
C ALA A 241 -3.08 0.60 13.50
N ARG A 242 -4.29 0.13 13.81
CA ARG A 242 -4.58 -0.50 15.11
C ARG A 242 -3.92 -1.87 15.26
N ASP A 243 -3.54 -2.50 14.16
CA ASP A 243 -2.74 -3.73 14.17
C ASP A 243 -1.28 -3.46 14.57
N GLY A 244 -0.83 -2.19 14.62
CA GLY A 244 0.53 -1.83 14.99
C GLY A 244 1.53 -1.96 13.84
N TYR A 245 1.05 -1.90 12.58
CA TYR A 245 1.87 -2.19 11.41
C TYR A 245 2.88 -1.05 11.10
N PRO A 246 4.20 -1.31 11.10
CA PRO A 246 5.24 -0.27 10.92
C PRO A 246 5.14 0.54 9.61
N ALA A 247 4.60 -0.07 8.55
CA ALA A 247 4.44 0.58 7.25
C ALA A 247 3.48 1.79 7.30
N VAL A 248 2.61 1.89 8.30
CA VAL A 248 1.74 3.07 8.51
C VAL A 248 2.54 4.31 8.84
N ILE A 249 3.62 4.18 9.64
CA ILE A 249 4.53 5.30 9.91
C ILE A 249 5.34 5.63 8.66
N ALA A 250 5.80 4.61 7.92
CA ALA A 250 6.48 4.82 6.64
C ALA A 250 5.60 5.64 5.68
N LEU A 251 4.33 5.27 5.53
CA LEU A 251 3.34 5.98 4.72
C LEU A 251 3.23 7.45 5.14
N ALA A 252 3.03 7.73 6.43
CA ALA A 252 2.89 9.09 6.94
C ALA A 252 4.14 9.95 6.63
N LEU A 253 5.33 9.36 6.73
CA LEU A 253 6.60 10.01 6.39
C LEU A 253 6.80 10.14 4.87
N LEU A 254 6.25 9.25 4.05
CA LEU A 254 6.33 9.33 2.59
C LEU A 254 5.37 10.38 1.99
N VAL A 255 4.31 10.79 2.69
CA VAL A 255 3.41 11.88 2.24
C VAL A 255 4.17 13.15 1.82
N PRO A 256 4.98 13.78 2.70
CA PRO A 256 5.72 15.00 2.32
C PRO A 256 6.76 14.74 1.22
N VAL A 257 7.26 13.50 1.09
CA VAL A 257 8.21 13.08 0.05
C VAL A 257 7.57 13.14 -1.34
N VAL A 258 6.36 12.58 -1.49
CA VAL A 258 5.73 12.42 -2.80
C VAL A 258 4.87 13.62 -3.22
N VAL A 259 4.32 14.39 -2.28
CA VAL A 259 3.54 15.58 -2.61
C VAL A 259 4.42 16.59 -3.33
N ARG A 260 4.05 16.98 -4.56
CA ARG A 260 4.78 17.96 -5.39
C ARG A 260 6.27 17.62 -5.49
N TRP A 261 6.63 16.34 -5.50
CA TRP A 261 8.03 15.90 -5.54
C TRP A 261 8.82 16.42 -6.76
N PRO A 262 8.22 16.68 -7.97
CA PRO A 262 8.98 17.22 -9.10
C PRO A 262 9.54 18.62 -8.85
N ALA A 263 9.09 19.34 -7.81
CA ALA A 263 9.64 20.64 -7.44
C ALA A 263 10.91 20.55 -6.57
N THR A 264 11.23 19.36 -6.03
CA THR A 264 12.37 19.15 -5.12
C THR A 264 13.69 19.48 -5.82
N GLY A 265 14.44 20.48 -5.32
CA GLY A 265 15.73 20.85 -5.91
C GLY A 265 15.65 21.68 -7.19
N SER A 266 14.47 22.24 -7.52
CA SER A 266 14.31 23.20 -8.62
C SER A 266 15.26 24.39 -8.46
N GLY A 267 15.75 24.94 -9.58
CA GLY A 267 16.78 25.98 -9.58
C GLY A 267 18.15 25.52 -9.04
N GLY A 268 18.38 24.22 -8.87
CA GLY A 268 19.66 23.64 -8.47
C GLY A 268 19.98 23.70 -6.98
N ARG A 269 19.02 24.08 -6.12
CA ARG A 269 19.19 24.15 -4.67
C ARG A 269 18.14 23.30 -3.97
N LEU A 270 18.57 22.45 -3.03
CA LEU A 270 17.64 21.57 -2.31
C LEU A 270 16.69 22.36 -1.38
N GLY A 271 17.20 23.43 -0.75
CA GLY A 271 16.45 24.26 0.18
C GLY A 271 15.97 23.50 1.43
N ARG A 272 15.34 24.22 2.36
CA ARG A 272 14.82 23.62 3.61
C ARG A 272 13.75 22.55 3.33
N GLY A 273 12.84 22.82 2.39
CA GLY A 273 11.79 21.88 2.01
C GLY A 273 12.33 20.58 1.40
N GLY A 274 13.35 20.66 0.53
CA GLY A 274 13.97 19.45 -0.03
C GLY A 274 14.77 18.65 1.00
N VAL A 275 15.41 19.33 1.96
CA VAL A 275 16.09 18.67 3.10
C VAL A 275 15.07 17.94 3.96
N LEU A 276 13.96 18.58 4.33
CA LEU A 276 12.89 17.93 5.09
C LEU A 276 12.36 16.69 4.37
N ARG A 277 12.13 16.76 3.06
CA ARG A 277 11.73 15.60 2.24
C ARG A 277 12.78 14.48 2.25
N ALA A 278 14.05 14.82 2.23
CA ALA A 278 15.12 13.81 2.30
C ALA A 278 15.16 13.14 3.68
N VAL A 279 15.02 13.92 4.76
CA VAL A 279 14.91 13.41 6.13
C VAL A 279 13.71 12.48 6.27
N CYS A 280 12.54 12.89 5.77
CA CYS A 280 11.33 12.06 5.77
C CYS A 280 11.51 10.76 4.98
N LEU A 281 12.21 10.78 3.83
CA LEU A 281 12.52 9.57 3.06
C LEU A 281 13.43 8.62 3.84
N GLY A 282 14.51 9.14 4.42
CA GLY A 282 15.43 8.35 5.25
C GLY A 282 14.75 7.75 6.48
N ALA A 283 13.92 8.54 7.16
CA ALA A 283 13.10 8.09 8.29
C ALA A 283 12.09 7.02 7.87
N ALA A 284 11.40 7.18 6.72
CA ALA A 284 10.49 6.16 6.21
C ALA A 284 11.22 4.84 5.88
N CYS A 285 12.43 4.91 5.32
CA CYS A 285 13.27 3.72 5.11
C CYS A 285 13.74 3.09 6.43
N ALA A 286 13.72 3.85 7.53
CA ALA A 286 14.10 3.42 8.86
C ALA A 286 12.91 2.93 9.71
N THR A 287 11.67 2.97 9.20
CA THR A 287 10.50 2.31 9.83
C THR A 287 10.20 0.96 9.22
N GLN A 288 10.26 0.84 7.88
CA GLN A 288 9.83 -0.36 7.16
C GLN A 288 10.41 -0.44 5.72
N GLN A 289 10.70 -1.65 5.24
CA GLN A 289 11.38 -1.93 3.97
C GLN A 289 10.59 -1.56 2.70
N LEU A 290 9.26 -1.44 2.72
CA LEU A 290 8.44 -1.04 1.56
C LEU A 290 8.88 0.32 1.02
N ALA A 291 9.31 1.24 1.89
CA ALA A 291 9.85 2.53 1.48
C ALA A 291 11.09 2.39 0.57
N TRP A 292 11.87 1.30 0.73
CA TRP A 292 13.06 1.04 -0.09
C TRP A 292 12.71 0.80 -1.56
N PHE A 293 11.51 0.30 -1.85
CA PHE A 293 11.05 0.03 -3.23
C PHE A 293 10.63 1.30 -3.97
N LEU A 294 10.12 2.31 -3.26
CA LEU A 294 9.78 3.61 -3.85
C LEU A 294 11.04 4.46 -4.15
N THR A 295 12.03 4.39 -3.27
CA THR A 295 13.27 5.19 -3.35
C THR A 295 13.93 5.19 -4.74
N PRO A 296 14.27 4.04 -5.36
CA PRO A 296 14.99 4.06 -6.64
C PRO A 296 14.16 4.69 -7.77
N PHE A 297 12.84 4.49 -7.79
CA PHE A 297 11.95 5.13 -8.75
C PHE A 297 11.93 6.65 -8.57
N LEU A 298 11.82 7.12 -7.32
CA LEU A 298 11.86 8.55 -6.99
C LEU A 298 13.20 9.18 -7.38
N LEU A 299 14.33 8.52 -7.12
CA LEU A 299 15.66 9.04 -7.47
C LEU A 299 15.86 9.14 -8.99
N ILE A 300 15.41 8.13 -9.76
CA ILE A 300 15.43 8.20 -11.23
C ILE A 300 14.57 9.37 -11.72
N GLY A 301 13.35 9.50 -11.19
CA GLY A 301 12.45 10.60 -11.53
C GLY A 301 13.04 11.96 -11.20
N LEU A 302 13.62 12.11 -10.02
CA LEU A 302 14.24 13.35 -9.54
C LEU A 302 15.43 13.73 -10.41
N TYR A 303 16.32 12.78 -10.70
CA TYR A 303 17.42 13.02 -11.62
C TYR A 303 16.93 13.43 -13.00
N ALA A 304 15.98 12.70 -13.58
CA ALA A 304 15.45 12.97 -14.91
C ALA A 304 14.84 14.37 -15.02
N VAL A 305 13.97 14.76 -14.07
CA VAL A 305 13.34 16.07 -14.05
C VAL A 305 14.40 17.17 -13.87
N ARG A 306 15.32 17.01 -12.91
CA ARG A 306 16.38 18.01 -12.67
C ARG A 306 17.36 18.12 -13.81
N ARG A 307 17.68 17.02 -14.49
CA ARG A 307 18.58 16.99 -15.64
C ARG A 307 17.96 17.63 -16.89
N GLY A 308 16.62 17.64 -16.98
CA GLY A 308 15.87 18.35 -18.01
C GLY A 308 15.90 19.88 -17.85
N GLU A 309 16.04 20.36 -16.61
CA GLU A 309 16.08 21.78 -16.24
C GLU A 309 17.51 22.32 -16.10
N LEU A 310 18.44 21.50 -15.62
CA LEU A 310 19.77 21.91 -15.16
C LEU A 310 20.89 21.19 -15.92
N THR A 311 22.12 21.70 -15.77
CA THR A 311 23.33 21.02 -16.24
C THR A 311 23.50 19.64 -15.54
N PRO A 312 24.23 18.68 -16.15
CA PRO A 312 24.33 17.34 -15.57
C PRO A 312 24.97 17.35 -14.18
N ARG A 313 25.99 18.19 -14.00
CA ARG A 313 26.68 18.34 -12.71
C ARG A 313 25.74 18.86 -11.63
N THR A 314 24.97 19.91 -11.92
CA THR A 314 24.05 20.48 -10.93
C THR A 314 22.91 19.54 -10.59
N ALA A 315 22.33 18.85 -11.59
CA ALA A 315 21.30 17.83 -11.35
C ALA A 315 21.84 16.68 -10.47
N LEU A 316 23.06 16.21 -10.74
CA LEU A 316 23.70 15.17 -9.95
C LEU A 316 24.00 15.65 -8.52
N MET A 317 24.45 16.89 -8.32
CA MET A 317 24.68 17.45 -6.98
C MET A 317 23.39 17.55 -6.17
N VAL A 318 22.26 17.94 -6.78
CA VAL A 318 20.96 17.96 -6.10
C VAL A 318 20.56 16.56 -5.67
N LEU A 319 20.68 15.58 -6.57
CA LEU A 319 20.41 14.18 -6.27
C LEU A 319 21.31 13.66 -5.14
N ALA A 320 22.62 13.88 -5.24
CA ALA A 320 23.60 13.44 -4.25
C ALA A 320 23.33 14.05 -2.87
N ARG A 321 22.96 15.33 -2.79
CA ARG A 321 22.57 15.97 -1.52
C ARG A 321 21.28 15.38 -0.96
N TYR A 322 20.27 15.18 -1.80
CA TYR A 322 19.00 14.58 -1.40
C TYR A 322 19.19 13.15 -0.87
N THR A 323 19.86 12.30 -1.66
CA THR A 323 20.20 10.93 -1.27
C THR A 323 21.11 10.89 -0.05
N GLY A 324 22.12 11.76 0.02
CA GLY A 324 23.03 11.85 1.15
C GLY A 324 22.32 12.20 2.45
N VAL A 325 21.41 13.18 2.46
CA VAL A 325 20.61 13.51 3.64
C VAL A 325 19.70 12.35 4.04
N ALA A 326 19.03 11.71 3.08
CA ALA A 326 18.18 10.54 3.36
C ALA A 326 18.99 9.37 3.95
N ALA A 327 20.15 9.06 3.37
CA ALA A 327 21.05 8.02 3.84
C ALA A 327 21.63 8.34 5.22
N LEU A 328 21.98 9.61 5.50
CA LEU A 328 22.42 10.05 6.82
C LEU A 328 21.32 9.92 7.87
N THR A 329 20.07 10.28 7.55
CA THR A 329 18.94 10.09 8.47
C THR A 329 18.69 8.61 8.74
N TRP A 330 18.64 7.77 7.70
CA TRP A 330 18.48 6.33 7.85
C TRP A 330 19.62 5.72 8.67
N GLY A 331 20.86 6.09 8.35
CA GLY A 331 22.06 5.64 9.05
C GLY A 331 22.08 6.06 10.51
N ALA A 332 21.75 7.32 10.82
CA ALA A 332 21.70 7.82 12.19
C ALA A 332 20.71 7.06 13.07
N VAL A 333 19.54 6.70 12.53
CA VAL A 333 18.53 5.91 13.24
C VAL A 333 19.00 4.46 13.46
N ASN A 334 19.71 3.88 12.49
CA ASN A 334 20.18 2.49 12.56
C ASN A 334 21.53 2.33 13.27
N ALA A 335 22.30 3.41 13.46
CA ALA A 335 23.70 3.36 13.88
C ALA A 335 23.91 2.60 15.19
N TYR A 336 23.05 2.85 16.19
CA TYR A 336 23.12 2.17 17.48
C TYR A 336 22.99 0.65 17.34
N PHE A 337 21.99 0.19 16.60
CA PHE A 337 21.70 -1.24 16.42
C PHE A 337 22.74 -1.94 15.55
N ALA A 338 23.23 -1.26 14.51
CA ALA A 338 24.31 -1.75 13.67
C ALA A 338 25.62 -1.90 14.46
N ALA A 339 25.90 -0.98 15.40
CA ALA A 339 27.09 -1.03 16.24
C ALA A 339 27.03 -2.13 17.31
N GLN A 340 25.83 -2.48 17.81
CA GLN A 340 25.66 -3.56 18.79
C GLN A 340 25.99 -4.94 18.19
N ASN A 341 25.42 -5.27 17.03
CA ASN A 341 25.70 -6.52 16.32
C ASN A 341 25.35 -6.34 14.83
N PRO A 342 26.33 -6.08 13.95
CA PRO A 342 26.06 -5.75 12.56
C PRO A 342 25.49 -6.93 11.76
N HIS A 343 25.88 -8.16 12.11
CA HIS A 343 25.36 -9.35 11.45
C HIS A 343 23.87 -9.53 11.73
N ASP A 344 23.48 -9.53 13.00
CA ASP A 344 22.09 -9.79 13.39
C ASP A 344 21.17 -8.63 12.99
N TRP A 345 21.66 -7.39 13.08
CA TRP A 345 20.97 -6.22 12.53
C TRP A 345 20.68 -6.38 11.04
N LEU A 346 21.71 -6.66 10.24
CA LEU A 346 21.53 -6.81 8.79
C LEU A 346 20.65 -8.01 8.44
N ALA A 347 20.85 -9.15 9.12
CA ALA A 347 20.05 -10.35 8.94
C ALA A 347 18.58 -10.09 9.27
N GLY A 348 18.29 -9.38 10.36
CA GLY A 348 16.94 -8.97 10.74
C GLY A 348 16.29 -8.03 9.73
N LEU A 349 17.03 -7.04 9.22
CA LEU A 349 16.52 -6.13 8.17
C LEU A 349 16.24 -6.84 6.85
N LEU A 350 17.04 -7.85 6.51
CA LEU A 350 16.91 -8.61 5.27
C LEU A 350 16.00 -9.84 5.42
N LEU A 351 15.52 -10.14 6.62
CA LEU A 351 14.71 -11.32 6.90
C LEU A 351 13.48 -11.43 5.99
N PRO A 352 12.72 -10.36 5.68
CA PRO A 352 11.59 -10.46 4.75
C PRO A 352 11.94 -10.99 3.36
N PHE A 353 13.21 -10.88 2.94
CA PHE A 353 13.70 -11.40 1.65
C PHE A 353 14.17 -12.86 1.73
N THR A 354 14.49 -13.37 2.92
CA THR A 354 15.15 -14.68 3.11
C THR A 354 14.35 -15.68 3.93
N GLN A 355 13.36 -15.22 4.71
CA GLN A 355 12.57 -15.99 5.68
C GLN A 355 11.82 -17.19 5.08
N LYS A 356 11.54 -17.17 3.78
CA LYS A 356 10.69 -18.17 3.10
C LYS A 356 9.37 -18.36 3.87
N GLY A 357 8.67 -17.27 4.16
CA GLY A 357 7.36 -17.33 4.80
C GLY A 357 6.36 -18.10 3.94
N ILE A 358 5.39 -18.76 4.59
CA ILE A 358 4.32 -19.48 3.89
C ILE A 358 3.51 -18.52 3.01
N LEU A 359 2.91 -19.06 1.94
CA LEU A 359 2.05 -18.30 1.03
C LEU A 359 0.92 -17.63 1.81
N HIS A 360 0.75 -16.34 1.57
CA HIS A 360 -0.30 -15.54 2.19
C HIS A 360 -0.50 -14.25 1.39
N GLY A 361 -1.74 -13.77 1.31
CA GLY A 361 -2.10 -12.56 0.57
C GLY A 361 -3.01 -12.79 -0.64
N GLN A 362 -3.10 -11.76 -1.49
CA GLN A 362 -3.92 -11.71 -2.70
C GLN A 362 -3.00 -11.37 -3.88
N GLY A 363 -2.80 -12.30 -4.81
CA GLY A 363 -1.79 -12.16 -5.86
C GLY A 363 -1.79 -13.30 -6.88
N VAL A 364 -0.87 -13.27 -7.85
CA VAL A 364 -0.82 -14.34 -8.86
C VAL A 364 -0.42 -15.70 -8.27
N MET A 365 0.20 -15.69 -7.08
CA MET A 365 0.47 -16.91 -6.31
C MET A 365 -0.82 -17.67 -5.92
N ASP A 366 -1.96 -16.98 -5.90
CA ASP A 366 -3.28 -17.56 -5.64
C ASP A 366 -3.64 -18.65 -6.65
N ILE A 367 -3.07 -18.65 -7.86
CA ILE A 367 -3.25 -19.73 -8.84
C ILE A 367 -2.71 -21.05 -8.30
N SER A 368 -1.45 -21.03 -7.82
CA SER A 368 -0.82 -22.20 -7.21
C SER A 368 -1.42 -22.52 -5.85
N TYR A 369 -1.94 -21.52 -5.15
CA TYR A 369 -2.54 -21.72 -3.84
C TYR A 369 -3.97 -22.25 -3.97
N TYR A 370 -4.94 -21.56 -4.57
CA TYR A 370 -6.37 -21.93 -4.57
C TYR A 370 -6.89 -22.65 -5.82
N PHE A 371 -6.33 -22.36 -7.00
CA PHE A 371 -6.96 -22.77 -8.27
C PHE A 371 -6.37 -24.07 -8.85
N THR A 372 -5.26 -24.54 -8.29
CA THR A 372 -4.57 -25.77 -8.71
C THR A 372 -4.21 -26.62 -7.49
N ASP A 373 -3.76 -27.84 -7.73
CA ASP A 373 -3.30 -28.76 -6.68
C ASP A 373 -1.91 -28.39 -6.13
N GLY A 374 -1.35 -27.25 -6.53
CA GLY A 374 -0.07 -26.73 -6.03
C GLY A 374 0.97 -26.53 -7.12
N SER A 375 2.22 -26.30 -6.70
CA SER A 375 3.33 -26.04 -7.60
C SER A 375 4.66 -26.48 -6.98
N ARG A 376 5.50 -27.13 -7.80
CA ARG A 376 6.89 -27.48 -7.47
C ARG A 376 7.90 -26.35 -7.74
N ARG A 377 7.45 -25.17 -8.17
CA ARG A 377 8.32 -24.04 -8.60
C ARG A 377 7.90 -22.72 -7.97
N LEU A 378 7.53 -22.70 -6.68
CA LEU A 378 7.06 -21.45 -6.04
C LEU A 378 8.11 -20.34 -6.04
N ASP A 379 9.40 -20.67 -5.99
CA ASP A 379 10.51 -19.70 -6.11
C ASP A 379 10.39 -18.79 -7.35
N TYR A 380 9.75 -19.28 -8.43
CA TYR A 380 9.58 -18.50 -9.66
C TYR A 380 8.61 -17.32 -9.50
N TYR A 381 7.70 -17.33 -8.51
CA TYR A 381 6.94 -16.13 -8.16
C TYR A 381 7.86 -15.04 -7.61
N SER A 382 8.78 -15.38 -6.71
CA SER A 382 9.78 -14.44 -6.20
C SER A 382 10.71 -13.93 -7.30
N TYR A 383 11.18 -14.82 -8.19
CA TYR A 383 11.97 -14.40 -9.36
C TYR A 383 11.18 -13.46 -10.27
N GLY A 384 9.91 -13.79 -10.53
CA GLY A 384 9.00 -12.96 -11.32
C GLY A 384 8.81 -11.58 -10.69
N SER A 385 8.64 -11.50 -9.37
CA SER A 385 8.53 -10.25 -8.62
C SER A 385 9.77 -9.36 -8.76
N VAL A 386 10.97 -9.92 -8.57
CA VAL A 386 12.23 -9.19 -8.73
C VAL A 386 12.43 -8.73 -10.17
N LEU A 387 12.21 -9.61 -11.16
CA LEU A 387 12.31 -9.27 -12.58
C LEU A 387 11.29 -8.20 -12.98
N LEU A 388 10.09 -8.23 -12.41
CA LEU A 388 9.07 -7.20 -12.65
C LEU A 388 9.54 -5.85 -12.08
N LEU A 389 10.05 -5.82 -10.86
CA LEU A 389 10.60 -4.60 -10.26
C LEU A 389 11.72 -4.01 -11.11
N LEU A 390 12.69 -4.83 -11.51
CA LEU A 390 13.82 -4.41 -12.35
C LEU A 390 13.35 -3.95 -13.73
N GLY A 391 12.42 -4.67 -14.36
CA GLY A 391 11.82 -4.31 -15.64
C GLY A 391 11.06 -2.98 -15.58
N LEU A 392 10.30 -2.74 -14.50
CA LEU A 392 9.61 -1.48 -14.25
C LEU A 392 10.57 -0.32 -13.94
N LEU A 393 11.68 -0.59 -13.25
CA LEU A 393 12.72 0.40 -12.99
C LEU A 393 13.43 0.81 -14.28
N ALA A 394 13.77 -0.17 -15.12
CA ALA A 394 14.34 0.06 -16.46
C ALA A 394 13.35 0.80 -17.37
N ALA A 395 12.07 0.39 -17.39
CA ALA A 395 11.04 1.08 -18.15
C ALA A 395 10.87 2.54 -17.67
N THR A 396 10.92 2.76 -16.36
CA THR A 396 10.91 4.10 -15.75
C THR A 396 12.08 4.94 -16.24
N PHE A 397 13.30 4.40 -16.20
CA PHE A 397 14.50 5.10 -16.67
C PHE A 397 14.42 5.47 -18.17
N LEU A 398 13.90 4.57 -18.99
CA LEU A 398 13.81 4.74 -20.44
C LEU A 398 12.64 5.63 -20.88
N PHE A 399 11.53 5.60 -20.15
CA PHE A 399 10.26 6.24 -20.54
C PHE A 399 9.71 7.19 -19.46
N VAL A 400 10.59 7.82 -18.69
CA VAL A 400 10.23 8.69 -17.55
C VAL A 400 9.28 9.83 -17.93
N ARG A 401 9.34 10.33 -19.17
CA ARG A 401 8.42 11.37 -19.66
C ARG A 401 6.96 10.93 -19.64
N ARG A 402 6.71 9.63 -19.81
CA ARG A 402 5.37 9.02 -19.80
C ARG A 402 5.04 8.41 -18.45
N LEU A 403 6.00 7.73 -17.83
CA LEU A 403 5.81 6.97 -16.59
C LEU A 403 6.00 7.80 -15.31
N GLY A 404 6.56 9.01 -15.41
CA GLY A 404 6.85 9.90 -14.28
C GLY A 404 5.67 10.18 -13.32
N PRO A 405 4.44 10.39 -13.80
CA PRO A 405 3.28 10.54 -12.93
C PRO A 405 2.92 9.27 -12.15
N ALA A 406 3.32 8.09 -12.64
CA ALA A 406 2.98 6.79 -12.04
C ALA A 406 4.06 6.25 -11.08
N LEU A 407 5.13 7.00 -10.80
CA LEU A 407 6.25 6.52 -9.96
C LEU A 407 5.84 6.07 -8.56
N THR A 408 4.75 6.61 -8.01
CA THR A 408 4.24 6.19 -6.71
C THR A 408 3.37 4.93 -6.79
N VAL A 409 3.09 4.39 -7.97
CA VAL A 409 2.27 3.19 -8.21
C VAL A 409 3.15 2.01 -8.64
N LEU A 410 4.06 2.24 -9.58
CA LEU A 410 4.85 1.19 -10.24
C LEU A 410 5.60 0.24 -9.27
N PRO A 411 6.26 0.71 -8.19
CA PRO A 411 7.02 -0.19 -7.31
C PRO A 411 6.18 -1.32 -6.73
N TRP A 412 4.89 -1.05 -6.47
CA TRP A 412 4.02 -1.96 -5.74
C TRP A 412 3.52 -3.12 -6.60
N LEU A 413 3.53 -2.96 -7.93
CA LEU A 413 3.10 -4.00 -8.87
C LEU A 413 3.96 -5.27 -8.74
N ALA A 414 5.22 -5.13 -8.34
CA ALA A 414 6.11 -6.26 -8.09
C ALA A 414 5.57 -7.20 -6.99
N PHE A 415 4.89 -6.67 -5.98
CA PHE A 415 4.36 -7.47 -4.88
C PHE A 415 3.19 -8.37 -5.28
N TYR A 416 2.45 -8.00 -6.32
CA TYR A 416 1.38 -8.85 -6.87
C TYR A 416 1.91 -10.20 -7.38
N PHE A 417 3.20 -10.26 -7.73
CA PHE A 417 3.87 -11.48 -8.21
C PHE A 417 4.58 -12.23 -7.08
N ALA A 418 4.73 -11.66 -5.89
CA ALA A 418 5.51 -12.26 -4.81
C ALA A 418 4.83 -13.51 -4.22
N VAL A 419 5.63 -14.45 -3.71
CA VAL A 419 5.13 -15.67 -3.03
C VAL A 419 4.27 -15.33 -1.81
N ARG A 420 4.66 -14.29 -1.06
CA ARG A 420 3.78 -13.59 -0.13
C ARG A 420 3.29 -12.31 -0.78
N SER A 421 2.17 -12.37 -1.48
CA SER A 421 1.54 -11.19 -2.09
C SER A 421 0.55 -10.54 -1.13
N GLN A 422 1.00 -10.06 0.03
CA GLN A 422 0.10 -9.43 0.99
C GLN A 422 -0.56 -8.20 0.36
N ASP A 423 -1.89 -8.14 0.44
CA ASP A 423 -2.70 -7.03 -0.06
C ASP A 423 -2.31 -5.69 0.59
N GLY A 424 -1.90 -5.75 1.86
CA GLY A 424 -1.32 -4.62 2.60
C GLY A 424 -0.18 -3.92 1.87
N TYR A 425 0.65 -4.63 1.09
CA TYR A 425 1.82 -4.03 0.42
C TYR A 425 1.46 -2.95 -0.59
N PHE A 426 0.32 -3.06 -1.27
CA PHE A 426 -0.15 -2.06 -2.23
C PHE A 426 -1.28 -1.19 -1.67
N ILE A 427 -2.19 -1.74 -0.86
CA ILE A 427 -3.30 -0.97 -0.27
C ILE A 427 -2.79 0.15 0.62
N LEU A 428 -1.80 -0.12 1.48
CA LEU A 428 -1.24 0.87 2.40
C LEU A 428 -0.61 2.06 1.69
N MET A 429 -0.15 1.88 0.45
CA MET A 429 0.55 2.91 -0.31
C MET A 429 -0.39 3.72 -1.23
N THR A 430 -1.68 3.37 -1.29
CA THR A 430 -2.68 4.08 -2.11
C THR A 430 -2.79 5.59 -1.81
N PRO A 431 -2.57 6.11 -0.58
CA PRO A 431 -2.57 7.56 -0.38
C PRO A 431 -1.43 8.27 -1.13
N LEU A 432 -0.32 7.59 -1.41
CA LEU A 432 0.77 8.13 -2.23
C LEU A 432 0.37 8.23 -3.72
N TRP A 433 -0.57 7.40 -4.17
CA TRP A 433 -1.11 7.45 -5.53
C TRP A 433 -2.01 8.68 -5.67
N LEU A 434 -2.86 8.92 -4.68
CA LEU A 434 -3.66 10.15 -4.58
C LEU A 434 -2.77 11.39 -4.54
N ALA A 435 -1.73 11.38 -3.71
CA ALA A 435 -0.79 12.50 -3.61
C ALA A 435 -0.15 12.82 -4.96
N ALA A 436 0.28 11.80 -5.72
CA ALA A 436 0.82 11.99 -7.05
C ALA A 436 -0.23 12.52 -8.03
N ALA A 437 -1.39 11.88 -8.12
CA ALA A 437 -2.48 12.29 -9.02
C ALA A 437 -2.87 13.78 -8.84
N ALA A 438 -2.89 14.25 -7.59
CA ALA A 438 -3.28 15.61 -7.26
C ALA A 438 -2.15 16.65 -7.43
N THR A 439 -0.87 16.24 -7.43
CA THR A 439 0.24 17.19 -7.28
C THR A 439 1.43 17.00 -8.22
N VAL A 440 1.40 15.98 -9.07
CA VAL A 440 2.47 15.62 -10.00
C VAL A 440 1.93 15.75 -11.44
N PRO A 441 1.93 16.96 -12.02
CA PRO A 441 1.37 17.16 -13.35
C PRO A 441 2.26 16.50 -14.42
N THR A 442 1.64 15.98 -15.48
CA THR A 442 2.35 15.40 -16.64
C THR A 442 3.31 16.40 -17.29
N THR A 443 2.97 17.69 -17.26
CA THR A 443 3.81 18.77 -17.79
C THR A 443 5.16 18.91 -17.07
N ALA A 444 5.27 18.49 -15.81
CA ALA A 444 6.55 18.48 -15.08
C ALA A 444 7.59 17.53 -15.71
N PHE A 445 7.15 16.58 -16.54
CA PHE A 445 8.01 15.62 -17.22
C PHE A 445 8.23 15.95 -18.70
N ALA A 446 7.64 17.01 -19.24
CA ALA A 446 7.76 17.36 -20.65
C ALA A 446 9.22 17.59 -21.07
N THR A 447 10.00 18.20 -20.18
CA THR A 447 11.44 18.49 -20.38
C THR A 447 12.35 17.47 -19.71
N ALA A 448 11.82 16.48 -18.99
CA ALA A 448 12.63 15.52 -18.26
C ALA A 448 13.64 14.83 -19.18
N TRP A 449 14.86 14.65 -18.68
CA TRP A 449 15.89 13.93 -19.40
C TRP A 449 15.53 12.45 -19.50
N GLN A 450 15.74 11.87 -20.68
CA GLN A 450 15.63 10.44 -20.94
C GLN A 450 16.79 10.03 -21.86
N PRO A 451 17.27 8.78 -21.80
CA PRO A 451 18.28 8.29 -22.73
C PRO A 451 17.84 8.45 -24.18
N ARG A 452 18.76 8.85 -25.05
CA ARG A 452 18.50 8.89 -26.50
C ARG A 452 18.58 7.47 -27.04
N LEU A 453 17.42 6.85 -27.23
CA LEU A 453 17.33 5.58 -27.94
C LEU A 453 17.66 5.80 -29.43
N PRO A 454 18.38 4.86 -30.08
CA PRO A 454 18.64 4.94 -31.51
C PRO A 454 17.32 4.99 -32.30
N ARG A 455 17.29 5.70 -33.44
CA ARG A 455 16.07 5.92 -34.26
C ARG A 455 15.17 4.69 -34.51
N PRO A 456 15.67 3.46 -34.75
CA PRO A 456 14.79 2.29 -34.89
C PRO A 456 14.01 1.97 -33.60
N LEU A 457 14.46 2.42 -32.43
CA LEU A 457 13.87 2.15 -31.12
C LEU A 457 12.96 3.28 -30.59
N THR A 458 12.75 4.36 -31.35
CA THR A 458 11.94 5.52 -30.89
C THR A 458 10.48 5.48 -31.34
N GLY A 459 10.11 4.57 -32.26
CA GLY A 459 8.72 4.42 -32.72
C GLY A 459 7.80 3.82 -31.65
N ARG A 460 6.49 4.11 -31.72
CA ARG A 460 5.49 3.56 -30.77
C ARG A 460 5.54 2.04 -30.68
N ARG A 461 5.73 1.35 -31.82
CA ARG A 461 5.88 -0.11 -31.88
C ARG A 461 7.16 -0.57 -31.18
N ALA A 462 8.28 0.09 -31.42
CA ALA A 462 9.55 -0.28 -30.78
C ALA A 462 9.54 -0.03 -29.27
N ALA A 463 8.91 1.06 -28.81
CA ALA A 463 8.72 1.30 -27.38
C ALA A 463 7.84 0.22 -26.74
N ALA A 464 6.77 -0.22 -27.43
CA ALA A 464 5.94 -1.33 -26.96
C ALA A 464 6.71 -2.66 -26.91
N VAL A 465 7.49 -2.99 -27.94
CA VAL A 465 8.34 -4.18 -27.98
C VAL A 465 9.40 -4.14 -26.88
N LEU A 466 10.06 -3.00 -26.66
CA LEU A 466 11.05 -2.85 -25.60
C LEU A 466 10.40 -3.01 -24.22
N SER A 467 9.24 -2.40 -24.01
CA SER A 467 8.48 -2.55 -22.75
C SER A 467 8.05 -4.00 -22.54
N ALA A 468 7.56 -4.67 -23.59
CA ALA A 468 7.23 -6.09 -23.54
C ALA A 468 8.47 -6.94 -23.22
N GLY A 469 9.63 -6.67 -23.85
CA GLY A 469 10.88 -7.37 -23.58
C GLY A 469 11.38 -7.19 -22.14
N LEU A 470 11.16 -6.01 -21.54
CA LEU A 470 11.50 -5.75 -20.13
C LEU A 470 10.60 -6.48 -19.14
N LEU A 471 9.33 -6.70 -19.49
CA LEU A 471 8.32 -7.28 -18.58
C LEU A 471 8.08 -8.78 -18.83
N ALA A 472 8.38 -9.29 -20.02
CA ALA A 472 8.15 -10.68 -20.41
C ALA A 472 8.85 -11.69 -19.49
N PRO A 473 10.11 -11.50 -19.04
CA PRO A 473 10.76 -12.45 -18.13
C PRO A 473 9.96 -12.67 -16.83
N ALA A 474 9.37 -11.61 -16.28
CA ALA A 474 8.55 -11.70 -15.08
C ALA A 474 7.29 -12.53 -15.32
N VAL A 475 6.60 -12.29 -16.43
CA VAL A 475 5.39 -13.03 -16.83
C VAL A 475 5.70 -14.50 -17.10
N VAL A 476 6.83 -14.79 -17.76
CA VAL A 476 7.30 -16.17 -18.00
C VAL A 476 7.56 -16.88 -16.67
N CYS A 477 8.24 -16.22 -15.72
CA CYS A 477 8.47 -16.81 -14.40
C CYS A 477 7.16 -17.16 -13.69
N VAL A 478 6.20 -16.23 -13.67
CA VAL A 478 4.86 -16.48 -13.11
C VAL A 478 4.14 -17.61 -13.82
N GLY A 479 4.21 -17.67 -15.15
CA GLY A 479 3.64 -18.75 -15.94
C GLY A 479 4.25 -20.11 -15.59
N VAL A 480 5.57 -20.18 -15.41
CA VAL A 480 6.27 -21.39 -14.96
C VAL A 480 5.82 -21.79 -13.55
N ALA A 481 5.70 -20.83 -12.63
CA ALA A 481 5.25 -21.11 -11.26
C ALA A 481 3.82 -21.68 -11.25
N ALA A 482 2.91 -21.04 -11.98
CA ALA A 482 1.49 -21.39 -12.05
C ALA A 482 1.21 -22.69 -12.81
N ALA A 483 2.00 -23.00 -13.84
CA ALA A 483 1.80 -24.20 -14.67
C ALA A 483 2.59 -25.43 -14.16
N ALA A 484 3.52 -25.25 -13.23
CA ALA A 484 4.29 -26.37 -12.71
C ALA A 484 3.40 -27.28 -11.85
N PRO A 485 3.41 -28.61 -12.07
CA PRO A 485 2.59 -29.52 -11.29
C PRO A 485 3.05 -29.56 -9.82
N PRO A 486 2.16 -29.95 -8.88
CA PRO A 486 2.56 -30.21 -7.51
C PRO A 486 3.62 -31.33 -7.44
N PRO A 487 4.59 -31.24 -6.53
CA PRO A 487 5.65 -32.25 -6.42
C PRO A 487 5.17 -33.56 -5.79
N LEU A 488 4.12 -33.53 -4.98
CA LEU A 488 3.55 -34.70 -4.33
C LEU A 488 2.19 -35.05 -4.96
N ARG A 489 1.90 -36.34 -5.08
CA ARG A 489 0.53 -36.82 -5.21
C ARG A 489 0.06 -37.29 -3.84
N MET A 490 -1.04 -36.73 -3.35
CA MET A 490 -1.56 -37.00 -2.02
C MET A 490 -2.95 -37.62 -2.09
N SER A 491 -3.16 -38.69 -1.33
CA SER A 491 -4.49 -39.21 -1.02
C SER A 491 -4.71 -39.14 0.48
N VAL A 492 -5.83 -38.53 0.89
CA VAL A 492 -6.09 -38.12 2.27
C VAL A 492 -7.30 -38.87 2.82
N MET A 493 -7.16 -39.45 4.01
CA MET A 493 -8.25 -40.09 4.75
C MET A 493 -8.34 -39.46 6.14
N ALA A 494 -9.52 -38.92 6.49
CA ALA A 494 -9.75 -38.30 7.80
C ALA A 494 -10.36 -39.31 8.79
N ARG A 495 -9.87 -39.29 10.04
CA ARG A 495 -10.48 -39.98 11.17
C ARG A 495 -11.20 -38.98 12.05
N PHE A 496 -12.39 -39.34 12.51
CA PHE A 496 -13.27 -38.48 13.27
C PHE A 496 -13.42 -38.97 14.71
N THR A 497 -13.96 -38.12 15.58
CA THR A 497 -14.41 -38.51 16.92
C THR A 497 -15.64 -39.41 16.84
N ASP A 498 -15.60 -40.58 17.47
CA ASP A 498 -16.70 -41.57 17.50
C ASP A 498 -17.74 -41.31 18.61
N ARG A 499 -17.93 -40.06 19.06
CA ARG A 499 -18.83 -39.78 20.20
C ARG A 499 -20.22 -39.33 19.71
N PRO A 500 -21.32 -40.03 20.07
CA PRO A 500 -22.67 -39.76 19.57
C PRO A 500 -23.24 -38.36 19.92
N HIS A 501 -22.66 -37.67 20.90
CA HIS A 501 -23.19 -36.39 21.42
C HIS A 501 -22.24 -35.19 21.25
N HIS A 502 -21.11 -35.34 20.56
CA HIS A 502 -20.21 -34.22 20.27
C HIS A 502 -20.17 -33.88 18.78
N ALA A 503 -19.99 -32.58 18.49
CA ALA A 503 -19.75 -32.12 17.13
C ALA A 503 -18.57 -32.89 16.52
N ARG A 504 -18.81 -33.49 15.35
CA ARG A 504 -17.84 -34.30 14.61
C ARG A 504 -16.54 -33.51 14.39
N ALA A 505 -15.45 -33.98 14.99
CA ALA A 505 -14.14 -33.36 14.89
C ALA A 505 -13.11 -34.34 14.31
N ILE A 506 -12.17 -33.83 13.53
CA ILE A 506 -11.05 -34.59 12.97
C ILE A 506 -10.01 -34.80 14.06
N THR A 507 -9.70 -36.05 14.38
CA THR A 507 -8.72 -36.42 15.42
C THR A 507 -7.37 -36.78 14.82
N ALA A 508 -7.37 -37.33 13.61
CA ALA A 508 -6.17 -37.65 12.85
C ALA A 508 -6.48 -37.68 11.36
N VAL A 509 -5.44 -37.50 10.54
CA VAL A 509 -5.50 -37.66 9.08
C VAL A 509 -4.38 -38.58 8.64
N THR A 510 -4.72 -39.59 7.84
CA THR A 510 -3.74 -40.46 7.17
C THR A 510 -3.53 -39.95 5.76
N VAL A 511 -2.29 -39.67 5.39
CA VAL A 511 -1.91 -39.17 4.06
C VAL A 511 -0.96 -40.15 3.42
N ARG A 512 -1.33 -40.72 2.28
CA ARG A 512 -0.36 -41.41 1.42
C ARG A 512 0.19 -40.39 0.43
N ALA A 513 1.49 -40.14 0.51
CA ALA A 513 2.19 -39.19 -0.34
C ALA A 513 3.17 -39.92 -1.27
N VAL A 514 3.13 -39.56 -2.55
CA VAL A 514 4.07 -40.03 -3.57
C VAL A 514 4.89 -38.84 -4.04
N ASN A 515 6.21 -38.87 -3.85
CA ASN A 515 7.09 -37.88 -4.43
C ASN A 515 7.23 -38.15 -5.93
N THR A 516 6.82 -37.22 -6.78
CA THR A 516 6.91 -37.37 -8.23
C THR A 516 8.18 -36.77 -8.83
N THR A 517 9.03 -36.19 -7.98
CA THR A 517 10.23 -35.45 -8.38
C THR A 517 11.50 -36.27 -8.19
N GLY A 518 12.57 -35.82 -8.87
CA GLY A 518 13.92 -36.34 -8.70
C GLY A 518 14.66 -35.81 -7.47
N THR A 519 13.99 -35.08 -6.56
CA THR A 519 14.60 -34.45 -5.38
C THR A 519 13.93 -34.95 -4.11
N ALA A 520 14.70 -35.16 -3.04
CA ALA A 520 14.14 -35.50 -1.73
C ALA A 520 13.38 -34.29 -1.17
N LEU A 521 12.22 -34.54 -0.53
CA LEU A 521 11.32 -33.50 -0.04
C LEU A 521 11.02 -33.72 1.45
N PRO A 522 11.24 -32.72 2.33
CA PRO A 522 10.77 -32.76 3.71
C PRO A 522 9.40 -32.04 3.82
N PRO A 523 8.26 -32.75 3.71
CA PRO A 523 6.94 -32.11 3.71
C PRO A 523 6.52 -31.67 5.11
N HIS A 524 5.97 -30.46 5.21
CA HIS A 524 5.29 -29.95 6.39
C HIS A 524 3.82 -29.70 6.08
N PHE A 525 2.94 -30.17 6.97
CA PHE A 525 1.51 -30.24 6.70
C PHE A 525 0.75 -29.16 7.48
N ALA A 526 -0.14 -28.45 6.79
CA ALA A 526 -1.10 -27.54 7.41
C ALA A 526 -2.45 -27.69 6.73
N SER A 527 -3.51 -27.19 7.35
CA SER A 527 -4.84 -27.13 6.73
C SER A 527 -5.22 -25.69 6.40
N ARG A 528 -6.13 -25.50 5.45
CA ARG A 528 -6.67 -24.17 5.12
C ARG A 528 -8.13 -24.23 4.71
N THR A 529 -8.84 -23.16 5.02
CA THR A 529 -10.25 -22.93 4.65
C THR A 529 -10.45 -21.61 3.90
N GLY A 530 -9.37 -20.84 3.71
CA GLY A 530 -9.37 -19.50 3.13
C GLY A 530 -7.96 -18.94 3.08
N GLN A 531 -7.80 -17.66 3.44
CA GLN A 531 -6.57 -16.92 3.16
C GLN A 531 -5.33 -17.24 4.02
N GLY A 532 -5.52 -18.03 5.07
CA GLY A 532 -4.45 -18.46 5.97
C GLY A 532 -4.36 -19.97 6.08
N ALA A 533 -3.21 -20.45 6.53
CA ALA A 533 -3.00 -21.83 6.94
C ALA A 533 -3.17 -21.95 8.47
N SER A 534 -3.67 -23.10 8.93
CA SER A 534 -3.69 -23.51 10.34
C SER A 534 -2.28 -23.63 10.91
N GLY A 535 -2.15 -23.87 12.21
CA GLY A 535 -0.89 -24.38 12.77
C GLY A 535 -0.40 -25.65 12.04
N TRP A 536 0.88 -25.95 12.18
CA TRP A 536 1.48 -27.15 11.61
C TRP A 536 0.86 -28.40 12.24
N TRP A 537 0.44 -29.34 11.41
CA TRP A 537 -0.04 -30.63 11.86
C TRP A 537 1.15 -31.49 12.27
N THR A 538 1.04 -32.14 13.42
CA THR A 538 2.10 -32.98 13.97
C THR A 538 2.14 -34.31 13.24
N VAL A 539 3.29 -34.63 12.64
CA VAL A 539 3.54 -35.94 12.04
C VAL A 539 3.85 -36.94 13.16
N THR A 540 2.92 -37.86 13.44
CA THR A 540 3.11 -38.90 14.46
C THR A 540 3.70 -40.19 13.89
N SER A 541 3.64 -40.38 12.57
CA SER A 541 4.24 -41.51 11.85
C SER A 541 4.50 -41.10 10.39
N GLY A 542 5.55 -41.65 9.79
CA GLY A 542 6.02 -41.30 8.43
C GLY A 542 7.46 -40.75 8.44
N PRO A 543 8.18 -40.77 7.31
CA PRO A 543 9.55 -40.28 7.23
C PRO A 543 9.60 -38.75 7.20
N ALA A 544 10.56 -38.14 7.91
CA ALA A 544 10.77 -36.69 7.89
C ALA A 544 11.09 -36.15 6.48
N THR A 545 11.77 -36.98 5.67
CA THR A 545 12.11 -36.67 4.27
C THR A 545 11.66 -37.81 3.38
N LEU A 546 10.91 -37.49 2.32
CA LEU A 546 10.48 -38.42 1.29
C LEU A 546 11.49 -38.42 0.15
N ALA A 547 12.16 -39.54 -0.06
CA ALA A 547 13.16 -39.71 -1.13
C ALA A 547 12.54 -39.48 -2.53
N PRO A 548 13.37 -39.20 -3.55
CA PRO A 548 12.91 -39.10 -4.94
C PRO A 548 12.09 -40.33 -5.34
N HIS A 549 10.96 -40.12 -6.02
CA HIS A 549 10.08 -41.19 -6.50
C HIS A 549 9.53 -42.15 -5.43
N ALA A 550 9.75 -41.88 -4.14
CA ALA A 550 9.31 -42.74 -3.05
C ALA A 550 7.86 -42.48 -2.65
N VAL A 551 7.30 -43.47 -1.95
CA VAL A 551 5.95 -43.45 -1.39
C VAL A 551 6.05 -43.61 0.12
N ALA A 552 5.29 -42.82 0.86
CA ALA A 552 5.15 -43.00 2.30
C ALA A 552 3.73 -42.70 2.78
N THR A 553 3.39 -43.29 3.92
CA THR A 553 2.15 -43.00 4.64
C THR A 553 2.49 -42.18 5.87
N TYR A 554 1.83 -41.03 6.00
CA TYR A 554 1.92 -40.13 7.12
C TYR A 554 0.66 -40.24 7.98
N VAL A 555 0.84 -40.19 9.30
CA VAL A 555 -0.27 -40.00 10.25
C VAL A 555 -0.09 -38.64 10.90
N LEU A 556 -1.09 -37.77 10.72
CA LEU A 556 -1.07 -36.38 11.12
C LEU A 556 -2.09 -36.14 12.24
N LYS A 557 -1.73 -35.34 13.25
CA LYS A 557 -2.66 -34.83 14.26
C LYS A 557 -2.78 -33.30 14.12
N PRO A 558 -3.99 -32.73 14.30
CA PRO A 558 -4.13 -31.27 14.27
C PRO A 558 -3.39 -30.61 15.45
N PRO A 559 -2.95 -29.35 15.31
CA PRO A 559 -2.09 -28.67 16.28
C PRO A 559 -2.73 -28.49 17.67
N ASP A 560 -4.03 -28.17 17.71
CA ASP A 560 -4.72 -27.78 18.95
C ASP A 560 -5.73 -28.85 19.43
N GLY A 561 -5.46 -30.12 19.13
CA GLY A 561 -6.36 -31.24 19.43
C GLY A 561 -7.41 -31.47 18.34
N PRO A 562 -8.60 -32.01 18.66
CA PRO A 562 -9.61 -32.33 17.65
C PRO A 562 -10.04 -31.10 16.83
N TYR A 563 -9.79 -31.13 15.53
CA TYR A 563 -10.10 -30.03 14.62
C TYR A 563 -11.55 -30.08 14.17
N ARG A 564 -12.31 -29.01 14.41
CA ARG A 564 -13.70 -28.92 13.94
C ARG A 564 -13.72 -28.33 12.53
N PRO A 565 -14.21 -29.07 11.53
CA PRO A 565 -14.38 -28.51 10.19
C PRO A 565 -15.34 -27.30 10.23
N PRO A 566 -15.15 -26.30 9.36
CA PRO A 566 -16.10 -25.20 9.25
C PRO A 566 -17.50 -25.74 8.93
N GLY A 567 -18.54 -25.16 9.54
CA GLY A 567 -19.93 -25.49 9.24
C GLY A 567 -20.37 -24.93 7.89
N GLY A 568 -21.41 -25.52 7.30
CA GLY A 568 -22.01 -25.07 6.03
C GLY A 568 -22.51 -26.22 5.16
N ARG A 569 -23.16 -25.90 4.03
CA ARG A 569 -23.67 -26.91 3.09
C ARG A 569 -22.57 -27.58 2.26
N HIS A 570 -21.44 -26.90 2.02
CA HIS A 570 -20.29 -27.42 1.28
C HIS A 570 -18.94 -26.90 1.83
N PRO A 571 -18.58 -27.23 3.08
CA PRO A 571 -17.30 -26.78 3.62
C PRO A 571 -16.15 -27.41 2.84
N ARG A 572 -15.26 -26.59 2.29
CA ARG A 572 -13.99 -27.05 1.70
C ARG A 572 -12.90 -26.90 2.74
N LEU A 573 -12.28 -28.03 3.07
CA LEU A 573 -11.11 -28.09 3.94
C LEU A 573 -9.99 -28.73 3.13
N HIS A 574 -8.91 -27.99 2.92
CA HIS A 574 -7.76 -28.48 2.17
C HIS A 574 -6.62 -28.79 3.14
N LEU A 575 -5.94 -29.90 2.92
CA LEU A 575 -4.62 -30.19 3.46
C LEU A 575 -3.58 -29.68 2.46
N ILE A 576 -2.63 -28.89 2.95
CA ILE A 576 -1.46 -28.46 2.19
C ILE A 576 -0.21 -29.14 2.75
N ALA A 577 0.69 -29.53 1.85
CA ALA A 577 2.04 -29.98 2.16
C ALA A 577 3.02 -29.00 1.50
N VAL A 578 3.90 -28.38 2.29
CA VAL A 578 4.90 -27.43 1.80
C VAL A 578 6.32 -27.91 2.07
N THR A 579 7.27 -27.42 1.29
CA THR A 579 8.72 -27.66 1.50
C THR A 579 9.49 -26.35 1.40
N GLY A 580 10.60 -26.23 2.13
CA GLY A 580 11.43 -25.01 2.13
C GLY A 580 12.49 -24.94 1.03
N THR A 581 13.08 -26.06 0.64
CA THR A 581 14.10 -26.13 -0.44
C THR A 581 13.96 -27.45 -1.20
N PRO A 582 13.51 -27.45 -2.47
CA PRO A 582 12.92 -26.30 -3.18
C PRO A 582 11.65 -25.78 -2.50
N MET A 583 11.24 -24.53 -2.77
CA MET A 583 9.94 -24.05 -2.27
C MET A 583 8.81 -24.67 -3.09
N THR A 584 7.96 -25.45 -2.44
CA THR A 584 6.85 -26.13 -3.10
C THR A 584 5.59 -26.14 -2.26
N ILE A 585 4.46 -26.37 -2.92
CA ILE A 585 3.19 -26.68 -2.29
C ILE A 585 2.47 -27.79 -3.04
N THR A 586 1.85 -28.70 -2.31
CA THR A 586 0.83 -29.64 -2.79
C THR A 586 -0.43 -29.45 -1.96
N THR A 587 -1.58 -29.43 -2.60
CA THR A 587 -2.89 -29.29 -1.98
C THR A 587 -3.71 -30.56 -2.25
N ALA A 588 -4.44 -31.04 -1.25
CA ALA A 588 -5.45 -32.08 -1.41
C ALA A 588 -6.67 -31.79 -0.53
N ASP A 589 -7.84 -32.28 -0.94
CA ASP A 589 -9.05 -32.16 -0.13
C ASP A 589 -9.02 -33.11 1.06
N ILE A 590 -9.47 -32.63 2.22
CA ILE A 590 -9.77 -33.47 3.36
C ILE A 590 -11.23 -33.91 3.23
N PRO A 591 -11.53 -35.21 3.04
CA PRO A 591 -12.90 -35.68 2.94
C PRO A 591 -13.61 -35.45 4.28
N LEU A 592 -14.75 -34.74 4.24
CA LEU A 592 -15.55 -34.42 5.43
C LEU A 592 -16.69 -35.43 5.68
N THR A 593 -16.92 -36.34 4.74
CA THR A 593 -17.80 -37.50 4.87
C THR A 593 -16.97 -38.75 5.19
N ALA A 594 -17.53 -39.69 5.96
CA ALA A 594 -16.86 -40.97 6.17
C ALA A 594 -16.99 -41.77 4.86
N SER A 595 -15.86 -42.31 4.38
CA SER A 595 -15.84 -43.31 3.30
C SER A 595 -16.18 -44.69 3.86
#